data_AF-A0A2D9CKP4-F1
#
_entry.id   AF-A0A2D9CKP4-F1
#
_cell.length_a   1.000
_cell.length_b   1.000
_cell.length_c   1.000
_cell.angle_alpha   90.00
_cell.angle_beta   90.00
_cell.angle_gamma   90.00
#
_symmetry.space_group_name_H-M   'P 1'
#
loop_
_entity.id
_entity.type
_entity.pdbx_description
1 polymer ?
#
loop_
_entity_poly.entity_id
_entity_poly.type
_entity_poly.pdbx_seq_one_letter_code
_entity_poly.pdbx_strand_id
1 'polypeptide(L)'
;MEKAGQKPTNYNPKMHKFVDGEWWYYYPKNGTSIITGKHVRERVSVRSKRNSKHMLVDGKYISQKHPLYKPGKYKSFGHAAFESLENYSAAKEGQVYILYSPAYPSWCKIGMAVDARDRLSSFQTGTPYRDYILVASYDVPDRRQAETEAHNLLRETHASKNEWFVVGANVAKDILDGHFNENN
;
A
#
# COMPACT_ATOMS: atom_id res chain seq x y z
N MET A 1 26.30 -18.38 -35.81
CA MET A 1 25.81 -17.47 -34.76
C MET A 1 24.54 -18.07 -34.20
N GLU A 2 24.53 -18.50 -32.94
CA GLU A 2 23.28 -18.94 -32.29
C GLU A 2 22.28 -17.79 -32.35
N LYS A 3 21.13 -18.01 -32.97
CA LYS A 3 20.02 -17.05 -32.91
C LYS A 3 19.59 -16.97 -31.46
N ALA A 4 19.88 -15.86 -30.80
CA ALA A 4 19.41 -15.63 -29.44
C ALA A 4 17.89 -15.81 -29.41
N GLY A 5 17.39 -16.63 -28.49
CA GLY A 5 15.95 -16.83 -28.29
C GLY A 5 15.22 -15.52 -27.93
N GLN A 6 13.90 -15.56 -27.82
CA GLN A 6 13.08 -14.38 -27.52
C GLN A 6 13.63 -13.60 -26.30
N LYS A 7 13.82 -12.29 -26.45
CA LYS A 7 14.37 -11.44 -25.39
C LYS A 7 13.39 -11.36 -24.19
N PRO A 8 13.90 -11.28 -22.94
CA PRO A 8 13.07 -11.07 -21.76
C PRO A 8 12.26 -9.76 -21.79
N THR A 9 11.09 -9.75 -21.15
CA THR A 9 10.17 -8.59 -21.13
C THR A 9 10.78 -7.32 -20.50
N ASN A 10 11.71 -7.46 -19.55
CA ASN A 10 12.46 -6.34 -18.95
C ASN A 10 13.95 -6.45 -19.29
N TYR A 11 14.26 -6.64 -20.58
CA TYR A 11 15.63 -6.83 -21.03
C TYR A 11 16.51 -5.62 -20.68
N ASN A 12 17.62 -5.91 -20.02
CA ASN A 12 18.70 -4.95 -19.77
C ASN A 12 20.01 -5.60 -20.24
N PRO A 13 20.68 -5.07 -21.29
CA PRO A 13 21.86 -5.69 -21.88
C PRO A 13 23.06 -5.76 -20.93
N LYS A 14 23.13 -4.90 -19.90
CA LYS A 14 24.19 -4.96 -18.89
C LYS A 14 24.01 -6.13 -17.92
N MET A 15 22.77 -6.55 -17.70
CA MET A 15 22.43 -7.58 -16.71
C MET A 15 21.99 -8.91 -17.34
N HIS A 16 21.54 -8.92 -18.60
CA HIS A 16 21.02 -10.11 -19.27
C HIS A 16 21.98 -10.60 -20.34
N LYS A 17 22.39 -11.87 -20.25
CA LYS A 17 23.22 -12.52 -21.26
C LYS A 17 22.59 -13.85 -21.70
N PHE A 18 22.64 -14.13 -22.99
CA PHE A 18 22.25 -15.43 -23.53
C PHE A 18 23.49 -16.33 -23.54
N VAL A 19 23.43 -17.44 -22.82
CA VAL A 19 24.55 -18.37 -22.61
C VAL A 19 23.98 -19.79 -22.61
N ASP A 20 24.57 -20.68 -23.41
CA ASP A 20 24.21 -22.10 -23.52
C ASP A 20 22.71 -22.32 -23.83
N GLY A 21 22.16 -21.54 -24.77
CA GLY A 21 20.75 -21.63 -25.14
C GLY A 21 19.76 -21.02 -24.15
N GLU A 22 20.23 -20.45 -23.03
CA GLU A 22 19.38 -19.87 -21.98
C GLU A 22 19.70 -18.40 -21.68
N TRP A 23 18.67 -17.65 -21.26
CA TRP A 23 18.85 -16.29 -20.75
C TRP A 23 19.21 -16.29 -19.26
N TRP A 24 20.29 -15.61 -18.92
CA TRP A 24 20.80 -15.43 -17.55
C TRP A 24 20.74 -13.97 -17.12
N TYR A 25 20.37 -13.73 -15.85
CA TYR A 25 20.40 -12.43 -15.19
C TYR A 25 21.57 -12.37 -14.21
N TYR A 26 22.43 -11.37 -14.35
CA TYR A 26 23.60 -11.12 -13.50
C TYR A 26 23.29 -10.02 -12.49
N TYR A 27 23.64 -10.25 -11.23
CA TYR A 27 23.43 -9.25 -10.18
C TYR A 27 24.55 -8.20 -10.21
N PRO A 28 24.25 -6.93 -9.88
CA PRO A 28 25.28 -5.92 -9.69
C PRO A 28 26.23 -6.31 -8.55
N LYS A 29 27.53 -6.06 -8.71
CA LYS A 29 28.57 -6.35 -7.69
C LYS A 29 28.26 -5.73 -6.32
N ASN A 30 27.46 -4.66 -6.29
CA ASN A 30 27.18 -3.84 -5.13
C ASN A 30 25.80 -4.14 -4.51
N GLY A 31 25.03 -5.10 -5.03
CA GLY A 31 23.59 -5.16 -4.72
C GLY A 31 22.94 -6.55 -4.68
N THR A 32 22.39 -6.82 -3.50
CA THR A 32 21.19 -7.63 -3.19
C THR A 32 21.24 -9.16 -3.28
N SER A 33 22.18 -9.79 -3.99
CA SER A 33 22.34 -11.25 -3.86
C SER A 33 23.13 -11.66 -2.60
N ILE A 34 23.83 -10.73 -1.93
CA ILE A 34 24.58 -11.07 -0.70
C ILE A 34 23.62 -11.42 0.45
N ILE A 35 22.38 -10.90 0.44
CA ILE A 35 21.41 -11.07 1.54
C ILE A 35 20.73 -12.46 1.52
N THR A 36 20.58 -13.08 0.34
CA THR A 36 19.78 -14.33 0.19
C THR A 36 20.59 -15.54 -0.28
N GLY A 37 21.92 -15.44 -0.29
CA GLY A 37 22.83 -16.51 -0.72
C GLY A 37 23.67 -16.06 -1.91
N LYS A 38 24.99 -16.26 -1.84
CA LYS A 38 26.04 -15.73 -2.73
C LYS A 38 25.89 -16.12 -4.23
N HIS A 39 24.81 -15.72 -4.89
CA HIS A 39 24.55 -16.02 -6.29
C HIS A 39 25.04 -14.86 -7.19
N VAL A 40 25.94 -15.17 -8.12
CA VAL A 40 26.47 -14.17 -9.08
C VAL A 40 25.48 -13.93 -10.23
N ARG A 41 24.66 -14.94 -10.54
CA ARG A 41 23.64 -14.92 -11.59
C ARG A 41 22.53 -15.93 -11.30
N GLU A 42 21.38 -15.75 -11.92
CA GLU A 42 20.29 -16.74 -11.94
C GLU A 42 19.66 -16.85 -13.34
N ARG A 43 19.02 -17.99 -13.64
CA ARG A 43 18.27 -18.15 -14.89
C ARG A 43 17.09 -17.19 -14.92
N VAL A 44 16.89 -16.52 -16.06
CA VAL A 44 15.77 -15.58 -16.25
C VAL A 44 14.43 -16.28 -16.15
N SER A 45 14.33 -17.53 -16.59
CA SER A 45 13.12 -18.35 -16.47
C SER A 45 12.72 -18.57 -15.01
N VAL A 46 13.69 -18.93 -14.15
CA VAL A 46 13.48 -19.13 -12.71
C VAL A 46 13.09 -17.82 -12.03
N ARG A 47 13.82 -16.74 -12.32
CA ARG A 47 13.53 -15.40 -11.81
C ARG A 47 12.12 -14.95 -12.17
N SER A 48 11.71 -15.18 -13.43
CA SER A 48 10.38 -14.79 -13.93
C SER A 48 9.28 -15.58 -13.23
N LYS A 49 9.46 -16.89 -13.02
CA LYS A 49 8.53 -17.73 -12.24
C LYS A 49 8.40 -17.32 -10.77
N ARG A 50 9.48 -16.80 -10.16
CA ARG A 50 9.43 -16.27 -8.79
C ARG A 50 8.69 -14.94 -8.75
N ASN A 51 9.07 -14.02 -9.63
CA ASN A 51 8.46 -12.69 -9.72
C ASN A 51 6.98 -12.75 -10.13
N SER A 52 6.55 -13.74 -10.91
CA SER A 52 5.14 -13.93 -11.26
C SER A 52 4.27 -14.27 -10.07
N LYS A 53 4.86 -14.71 -8.96
CA LYS A 53 4.16 -14.92 -7.70
C LYS A 53 4.01 -13.65 -6.90
N HIS A 54 4.81 -12.60 -7.13
CA HIS A 54 4.83 -11.40 -6.29
C HIS A 54 3.66 -10.46 -6.60
N MET A 55 3.18 -9.77 -5.57
CA MET A 55 2.29 -8.61 -5.72
C MET A 55 3.11 -7.33 -5.62
N LEU A 56 2.94 -6.44 -6.61
CA LEU A 56 3.47 -5.09 -6.57
C LEU A 56 2.30 -4.09 -6.62
N VAL A 57 2.26 -3.15 -5.68
CA VAL A 57 1.32 -2.01 -5.68
C VAL A 57 2.14 -0.73 -5.71
N ASP A 58 1.90 0.11 -6.71
CA ASP A 58 2.68 1.35 -6.92
C ASP A 58 4.21 1.10 -6.93
N GLY A 59 4.63 -0.01 -7.53
CA GLY A 59 6.04 -0.43 -7.59
C GLY A 59 6.63 -1.00 -6.29
N LYS A 60 5.88 -1.00 -5.18
CA LYS A 60 6.31 -1.57 -3.88
C LYS A 60 5.88 -3.02 -3.73
N TYR A 61 6.74 -3.83 -3.11
CA TYR A 61 6.45 -5.23 -2.82
C TYR A 61 5.45 -5.36 -1.67
N ILE A 62 4.38 -6.14 -1.90
CA ILE A 62 3.37 -6.48 -0.90
C ILE A 62 3.57 -7.94 -0.46
N SER A 63 3.57 -8.15 0.86
CA SER A 63 3.73 -9.48 1.48
C SER A 63 2.58 -10.42 1.12
N GLN A 64 2.88 -11.72 0.99
CA GLN A 64 1.88 -12.79 0.84
C GLN A 64 0.87 -12.87 1.98
N LYS A 65 1.22 -12.33 3.15
CA LYS A 65 0.34 -12.27 4.32
C LYS A 65 -0.68 -11.13 4.25
N HIS A 66 -0.51 -10.18 3.33
CA HIS A 66 -1.39 -9.03 3.24
C HIS A 66 -2.80 -9.48 2.84
N PRO A 67 -3.88 -8.95 3.45
CA PRO A 67 -5.25 -9.40 3.19
C PRO A 67 -5.68 -9.33 1.72
N LEU A 68 -5.17 -8.33 0.99
CA LEU A 68 -5.45 -8.14 -0.44
C LEU A 68 -4.44 -8.82 -1.36
N TYR A 69 -3.66 -9.79 -0.87
CA TYR A 69 -2.62 -10.38 -1.67
C TYR A 69 -3.16 -11.09 -2.92
N LYS A 70 -2.77 -10.59 -4.08
CA LYS A 70 -2.99 -11.23 -5.38
C LYS A 70 -1.73 -11.03 -6.23
N PRO A 71 -1.11 -12.11 -6.75
CA PRO A 71 0.05 -11.97 -7.64
C PRO A 71 -0.28 -11.09 -8.84
N GLY A 72 0.53 -10.05 -9.09
CA GLY A 72 0.25 -9.07 -10.13
C GLY A 72 0.95 -7.73 -9.93
N LYS A 73 0.79 -6.84 -10.90
CA LYS A 73 1.27 -5.45 -10.82
C LYS A 73 0.08 -4.52 -10.88
N TYR A 74 -0.17 -3.82 -9.78
CA TYR A 74 -1.31 -2.96 -9.59
C TYR A 74 -0.86 -1.51 -9.40
N LYS A 75 -1.66 -0.57 -9.92
CA LYS A 75 -1.41 0.86 -9.73
C LYS A 75 -1.69 1.29 -8.30
N SER A 76 -2.76 0.77 -7.70
CA SER A 76 -3.14 1.00 -6.31
C SER A 76 -3.87 -0.20 -5.72
N PHE A 77 -4.08 -0.20 -4.41
CA PHE A 77 -4.85 -1.24 -3.74
C PHE A 77 -6.29 -1.32 -4.23
N GLY A 78 -6.92 -0.19 -4.58
CA GLY A 78 -8.23 -0.17 -5.22
C GLY A 78 -8.27 -0.96 -6.53
N HIS A 79 -7.22 -0.89 -7.36
CA HIS A 79 -7.14 -1.67 -8.59
C HIS A 79 -6.91 -3.18 -8.32
N ALA A 80 -6.12 -3.51 -7.29
CA ALA A 80 -5.95 -4.89 -6.84
C ALA A 80 -7.24 -5.48 -6.25
N ALA A 81 -7.98 -4.66 -5.50
CA ALA A 81 -9.21 -4.98 -4.80
C ALA A 81 -10.38 -5.31 -5.73
N PHE A 82 -10.54 -4.56 -6.83
CA PHE A 82 -11.56 -4.85 -7.85
C PHE A 82 -11.33 -6.20 -8.53
N GLU A 83 -10.08 -6.63 -8.65
CA GLU A 83 -9.72 -7.92 -9.21
C GLU A 83 -9.80 -9.08 -8.19
N SER A 84 -9.88 -8.78 -6.90
CA SER A 84 -9.92 -9.74 -5.80
C SER A 84 -11.21 -9.62 -4.97
N LEU A 85 -12.33 -9.25 -5.62
CA LEU A 85 -13.60 -8.80 -5.01
C LEU A 85 -14.10 -9.61 -3.80
N GLU A 86 -13.80 -10.91 -3.69
CA GLU A 86 -14.19 -11.74 -2.54
C GLU A 86 -13.38 -11.42 -1.25
N ASN A 87 -12.13 -10.95 -1.36
CA ASN A 87 -11.26 -10.72 -0.20
C ASN A 87 -11.29 -9.26 0.32
N TYR A 88 -11.73 -8.30 -0.49
CA TYR A 88 -11.66 -6.87 -0.11
C TYR A 88 -12.66 -6.47 0.97
N SER A 89 -13.88 -7.01 0.91
CA SER A 89 -14.91 -6.79 1.94
C SER A 89 -14.63 -7.60 3.21
N ALA A 90 -13.92 -8.73 3.09
CA ALA A 90 -13.59 -9.63 4.20
C ALA A 90 -12.33 -9.23 4.97
N ALA A 91 -11.43 -8.43 4.36
CA ALA A 91 -10.22 -7.95 5.03
C ALA A 91 -10.58 -7.07 6.24
N LYS A 92 -10.32 -7.58 7.44
CA LYS A 92 -10.48 -6.85 8.70
C LYS A 92 -9.33 -5.87 8.96
N GLU A 93 -8.12 -6.27 8.61
CA GLU A 93 -6.94 -5.43 8.79
C GLU A 93 -6.96 -4.23 7.84
N GLY A 94 -6.38 -3.12 8.31
CA GLY A 94 -6.27 -1.90 7.51
C GLY A 94 -5.83 -0.73 8.37
N GLN A 95 -6.31 0.47 8.02
CA GLN A 95 -5.92 1.71 8.66
C GLN A 95 -7.13 2.54 9.07
N VAL A 96 -7.05 3.17 10.24
CA VAL A 96 -7.86 4.33 10.62
C VAL A 96 -7.06 5.58 10.26
N TYR A 97 -7.70 6.60 9.69
CA TYR A 97 -7.02 7.81 9.22
C TYR A 97 -7.74 9.09 9.61
N ILE A 98 -6.97 10.18 9.55
CA ILE A 98 -7.44 11.56 9.71
C ILE A 98 -7.23 12.29 8.39
N LEU A 99 -8.32 12.75 7.78
CA LEU A 99 -8.30 13.63 6.62
C LEU A 99 -8.71 15.05 7.00
N TYR A 100 -8.01 16.02 6.43
CA TYR A 100 -8.30 17.43 6.58
C TYR A 100 -8.45 18.07 5.20
N SER A 101 -9.30 19.09 5.08
CA SER A 101 -9.40 19.94 3.89
C SER A 101 -9.50 21.40 4.32
N PRO A 102 -8.70 22.30 3.71
CA PRO A 102 -8.81 23.74 3.95
C PRO A 102 -10.20 24.32 3.68
N ALA A 103 -11.01 23.67 2.83
CA ALA A 103 -12.40 24.06 2.59
C ALA A 103 -13.30 23.92 3.83
N TYR A 104 -12.89 23.09 4.80
CA TYR A 104 -13.62 22.83 6.04
C TYR A 104 -12.67 22.95 7.25
N PRO A 105 -12.19 24.16 7.57
CA PRO A 105 -11.04 24.35 8.46
C PRO A 105 -11.26 23.87 9.91
N SER A 106 -12.51 23.92 10.39
CA SER A 106 -12.88 23.45 11.73
C SER A 106 -13.28 21.97 11.77
N TRP A 107 -13.20 21.28 10.64
CA TRP A 107 -13.64 19.90 10.51
C TRP A 107 -12.49 19.00 10.06
N CYS A 108 -12.40 17.83 10.68
CA CYS A 108 -11.64 16.73 10.12
C CYS A 108 -12.53 15.50 9.93
N LYS A 109 -12.15 14.65 8.99
CA LYS A 109 -12.81 13.38 8.73
C LYS A 109 -11.98 12.26 9.34
N ILE A 110 -12.64 11.42 10.13
CA ILE A 110 -12.07 10.21 10.70
C ILE A 110 -12.70 9.03 10.01
N GLY A 111 -11.90 8.23 9.32
CA GLY A 111 -12.42 7.12 8.55
C GLY A 111 -11.48 5.93 8.50
N MET A 112 -11.95 4.84 7.90
CA MET A 112 -11.16 3.64 7.66
C MET A 112 -10.86 3.36 6.18
N ALA A 113 -9.77 2.63 5.93
CA ALA A 113 -9.44 2.07 4.62
C ALA A 113 -8.55 0.82 4.78
N VAL A 114 -8.29 0.08 3.70
CA VAL A 114 -7.15 -0.86 3.71
C VAL A 114 -5.84 -0.07 3.68
N ASP A 115 -5.77 0.98 2.85
CA ASP A 115 -4.65 1.91 2.76
C ASP A 115 -5.19 3.34 2.70
N ALA A 116 -4.76 4.20 3.62
CA ALA A 116 -5.23 5.57 3.76
C ALA A 116 -4.76 6.48 2.61
N ARG A 117 -3.63 6.20 1.97
CA ARG A 117 -3.14 6.98 0.82
C ARG A 117 -3.96 6.70 -0.43
N ASP A 118 -4.31 5.43 -0.67
CA ASP A 118 -5.21 5.06 -1.75
C ASP A 118 -6.58 5.70 -1.53
N ARG A 119 -7.06 5.70 -0.28
CA ARG A 119 -8.30 6.39 0.09
C ARG A 119 -8.24 7.90 -0.15
N LEU A 120 -7.14 8.56 0.21
CA LEU A 120 -6.91 9.99 -0.07
C LEU A 120 -7.07 10.29 -1.56
N SER A 121 -6.54 9.44 -2.45
CA SER A 121 -6.63 9.66 -3.91
C SER A 121 -8.07 9.79 -4.41
N SER A 122 -9.02 9.05 -3.80
CA SER A 122 -10.45 9.15 -4.13
C SER A 122 -11.02 10.52 -3.75
N PHE A 123 -10.63 11.08 -2.61
CA PHE A 123 -11.05 12.43 -2.21
C PHE A 123 -10.50 13.50 -3.13
N GLN A 124 -9.25 13.34 -3.60
CA GLN A 124 -8.64 14.29 -4.53
C GLN A 124 -9.36 14.37 -5.88
N THR A 125 -10.13 13.36 -6.28
CA THR A 125 -10.94 13.44 -7.50
C THR A 125 -12.25 14.21 -7.33
N GLY A 126 -12.68 14.46 -6.09
CA GLY A 126 -13.92 15.17 -5.78
C GLY A 126 -13.76 16.67 -5.55
N THR A 127 -12.54 17.20 -5.52
CA THR A 127 -12.24 18.64 -5.36
C THR A 127 -11.37 19.13 -6.52
N PRO A 128 -11.65 20.31 -7.11
CA PRO A 128 -10.80 20.88 -8.16
C PRO A 128 -9.40 21.24 -7.65
N TYR A 129 -9.27 21.52 -6.35
CA TYR A 129 -8.01 21.96 -5.74
C TYR A 129 -7.10 20.81 -5.32
N ARG A 130 -7.63 19.58 -5.21
CA ARG A 130 -6.89 18.40 -4.77
C ARG A 130 -6.14 18.66 -3.46
N ASP A 131 -6.82 19.33 -2.53
CA ASP A 131 -6.28 19.93 -1.31
C ASP A 131 -6.62 19.12 -0.05
N TYR A 132 -7.09 17.88 -0.18
CA TYR A 132 -7.20 17.00 0.97
C TYR A 132 -5.81 16.61 1.47
N ILE A 133 -5.64 16.60 2.78
CA ILE A 133 -4.39 16.29 3.47
C ILE A 133 -4.64 15.08 4.36
N LEU A 134 -3.81 14.05 4.21
CA LEU A 134 -3.73 12.94 5.15
C LEU A 134 -2.86 13.36 6.33
N VAL A 135 -3.49 13.62 7.46
CA VAL A 135 -2.82 14.13 8.68
C VAL A 135 -2.15 12.99 9.44
N ALA A 136 -2.85 11.86 9.59
CA ALA A 136 -2.35 10.68 10.27
C ALA A 136 -3.04 9.40 9.75
N SER A 137 -2.38 8.26 9.95
CA SER A 137 -2.92 6.93 9.68
C SER A 137 -2.36 5.93 10.69
N TYR A 138 -3.21 5.04 11.21
CA TYR A 138 -2.90 4.06 12.23
C TYR A 138 -3.18 2.66 11.68
N ASP A 139 -2.16 1.81 11.61
CA ASP A 139 -2.31 0.40 11.22
C ASP A 139 -3.02 -0.37 12.34
N VAL A 140 -4.10 -1.08 12.00
CA VAL A 140 -4.96 -1.77 12.96
C VAL A 140 -5.39 -3.15 12.45
N PRO A 141 -5.54 -4.14 13.35
CA PRO A 141 -5.93 -5.50 12.97
C PRO A 141 -7.42 -5.62 12.59
N ASP A 142 -8.28 -4.78 13.18
CA ASP A 142 -9.69 -4.66 12.79
C ASP A 142 -10.05 -3.17 12.62
N ARG A 143 -10.07 -2.72 11.37
CA ARG A 143 -10.35 -1.33 11.01
C ARG A 143 -11.77 -0.88 11.39
N ARG A 144 -12.75 -1.79 11.42
CA ARG A 144 -14.15 -1.45 11.74
C ARG A 144 -14.33 -1.23 13.23
N GLN A 145 -13.74 -2.11 14.03
CA GLN A 145 -13.72 -1.93 15.46
C GLN A 145 -12.94 -0.65 15.83
N ALA A 146 -11.72 -0.50 15.32
CA ALA A 146 -10.86 0.65 15.63
C ALA A 146 -11.46 2.00 15.21
N GLU A 147 -12.13 2.07 14.05
CA GLU A 147 -12.84 3.29 13.62
C GLU A 147 -14.00 3.62 14.58
N THR A 148 -14.75 2.61 15.01
CA THR A 148 -15.87 2.79 15.93
C THR A 148 -15.37 3.31 17.28
N GLU A 149 -14.27 2.76 17.79
CA GLU A 149 -13.62 3.22 19.02
C GLU A 149 -13.12 4.67 18.89
N ALA A 150 -12.41 5.00 17.81
CA ALA A 150 -11.94 6.37 17.55
C ALA A 150 -13.10 7.37 17.44
N HIS A 151 -14.20 6.98 16.79
CA HIS A 151 -15.39 7.83 16.70
C HIS A 151 -16.04 8.03 18.06
N ASN A 152 -16.16 6.97 18.87
CA ASN A 152 -16.76 7.07 20.20
C ASN A 152 -15.93 8.00 21.08
N LEU A 153 -14.60 7.82 21.12
CA LEU A 153 -13.68 8.66 21.86
C LEU A 153 -13.83 10.14 21.50
N LEU A 154 -13.86 10.48 20.21
CA LEU A 154 -13.99 11.88 19.78
C LEU A 154 -15.40 12.45 20.03
N ARG A 155 -16.45 11.61 20.03
CA ARG A 155 -17.82 12.06 20.34
C ARG A 155 -18.03 12.41 21.81
N GLU A 156 -17.14 11.99 22.71
CA GLU A 156 -17.22 12.35 24.13
C GLU A 156 -17.04 13.85 24.34
N THR A 157 -16.20 14.50 23.53
CA THR A 157 -15.79 15.90 23.72
C THR A 157 -16.07 16.79 22.52
N HIS A 158 -16.39 16.23 21.35
CA HIS A 158 -16.56 16.99 20.11
C HIS A 158 -17.89 16.69 19.40
N ALA A 159 -18.47 17.73 18.81
CA ALA A 159 -19.61 17.58 17.92
C ALA A 159 -19.20 16.82 16.65
N SER A 160 -20.10 15.99 16.13
CA SER A 160 -19.85 15.23 14.89
C SER A 160 -21.06 15.18 13.98
N LYS A 161 -20.81 14.95 12.70
CA LYS A 161 -21.79 14.61 11.67
C LYS A 161 -21.27 13.43 10.86
N ASN A 162 -21.84 12.26 11.08
CA ASN A 162 -21.34 11.00 10.53
C ASN A 162 -19.86 10.76 10.92
N GLU A 163 -18.98 10.71 9.92
CA GLU A 163 -17.52 10.53 10.04
C GLU A 163 -16.76 11.87 10.16
N TRP A 164 -17.46 13.01 10.20
CA TRP A 164 -16.85 14.33 10.30
C TRP A 164 -16.99 14.88 11.72
N PHE A 165 -15.91 15.47 12.24
CA PHE A 165 -15.81 15.93 13.62
C PHE A 165 -15.39 17.40 13.65
N VAL A 166 -16.00 18.17 14.55
CA VAL A 166 -15.66 19.59 14.79
C VAL A 166 -14.47 19.65 15.75
N VAL A 167 -13.28 19.39 15.22
CA VAL A 167 -12.02 19.37 15.96
C VAL A 167 -10.87 19.68 14.98
N GLY A 168 -9.88 20.43 15.45
CA GLY A 168 -8.68 20.70 14.66
C GLY A 168 -7.92 19.41 14.37
N ALA A 169 -7.45 19.21 13.14
CA ALA A 169 -6.86 17.93 12.72
C ALA A 169 -5.64 17.51 13.58
N ASN A 170 -4.84 18.46 14.04
CA ASN A 170 -3.72 18.18 14.95
C ASN A 170 -4.20 17.75 16.34
N VAL A 171 -5.26 18.36 16.87
CA VAL A 171 -5.84 17.96 18.15
C VAL A 171 -6.44 16.56 18.06
N ALA A 172 -7.16 16.26 16.97
CA ALA A 172 -7.66 14.91 16.72
C ALA A 172 -6.52 13.89 16.63
N LYS A 173 -5.42 14.25 15.96
CA LYS A 173 -4.21 13.43 15.90
C LYS A 173 -3.64 13.18 17.30
N ASP A 174 -3.49 14.19 18.14
CA ASP A 174 -2.91 14.01 19.47
C ASP A 174 -3.78 13.10 20.35
N ILE A 175 -5.11 13.23 20.28
CA ILE A 175 -6.06 12.34 20.98
C ILE A 175 -5.91 10.89 20.48
N LEU A 176 -5.90 10.69 19.16
CA LEU A 176 -5.84 9.34 18.58
C LEU A 176 -4.44 8.72 18.68
N ASP A 177 -3.38 9.52 18.71
CA ASP A 177 -2.03 9.06 19.04
C ASP A 177 -2.00 8.46 20.45
N GLY A 178 -2.65 9.09 21.43
CA GLY A 178 -2.81 8.51 22.78
C GLY A 178 -3.51 7.16 22.73
N HIS A 179 -4.67 7.09 22.04
CA HIS A 179 -5.46 5.85 21.94
C HIS A 179 -4.75 4.70 21.22
N PHE A 180 -4.11 4.97 20.08
CA PHE A 180 -3.52 3.93 19.24
C PHE A 180 -2.07 3.57 19.60
N ASN A 181 -1.32 4.46 20.27
CA ASN A 181 0.04 4.15 20.70
C ASN A 181 0.09 3.50 22.09
N GLU A 182 -0.89 3.74 22.98
CA GLU A 182 -0.96 3.06 24.29
C GLU A 182 -1.45 1.60 24.16
N ASN A 183 -2.16 1.27 23.09
CA ASN A 183 -2.77 -0.04 22.84
C ASN A 183 -1.98 -0.94 21.86
N ASN A 184 -0.76 -0.55 21.48
CA ASN A 184 0.17 -1.30 20.61
C ASN A 184 1.43 -1.71 21.38
#